data_AF-A0A2E7UBJ8-F1
#
_entry.id   AF-A0A2E7UBJ8-F1
#
_cell.length_a   1.000
_cell.length_b   1.000
_cell.length_c   1.000
_cell.angle_alpha   90.00
_cell.angle_beta   90.00
_cell.angle_gamma   90.00
#
_symmetry.space_group_name_H-M   'P 1'
#
loop_
_entity.id
_entity.type
_entity.pdbx_description
1 polymer ?
#
loop_
_entity_poly.entity_id
_entity_poly.type
_entity_poly.pdbx_seq_one_letter_code
_entity_poly.pdbx_strand_id
1 'polypeptide(L)'
;MGAARISRVFGAVNLGSFRVSAMIMGLTEGGELIVLGSSHRASAGLRRGYVTDSQAATHAIREAIERAEKDAGTGIESVWVGCAGAGLASRISRVEIPINGRRIEEEDVDHLLVTARDTLDSDGRMVLHAQPAHYSVDGPHGVANPVGLYAEQLGVDVHVLLADGAPIRNIITAVQSAHLTVEGVVAAPIASAQAALTPEERELGTALIEIGGDVTNVAVLRNGMVQAMRAIPLGSGDITDAIASTFGIRRQHAQRLKCVSGSALASPSDHREQVPVDPDGDPRAGSINRADLVAVVTEQLGRLTNEVGRSLKAMDFSGAKGGPAVLTGGGAELAGSAEFVQNALGRPVRIGKPQPLRGLPPAHATPGFSTLVGLCLYAAKDPVDIRTVKAKYQSQTRLSGLGLVNRVWRAGREYF
;
A
#
# COMPACT_ATOMS: atom_id res chain seq x y z
N MET A 1 0.83 -33.60 16.65
CA MET A 1 1.29 -32.23 16.97
C MET A 1 0.07 -31.44 17.43
N GLY A 2 0.08 -30.88 18.64
CA GLY A 2 -1.03 -30.05 19.12
C GLY A 2 -1.21 -28.79 18.26
N ALA A 3 -2.43 -28.25 18.20
CA ALA A 3 -2.68 -26.99 17.52
C ALA A 3 -1.81 -25.89 18.15
N ALA A 4 -1.14 -25.09 17.32
CA ALA A 4 -0.31 -24.00 17.79
C ALA A 4 -1.19 -22.98 18.53
N ARG A 5 -0.80 -22.62 19.76
CA ARG A 5 -1.57 -21.69 20.57
C ARG A 5 -1.43 -20.27 20.02
N ILE A 6 -2.57 -19.62 19.79
CA ILE A 6 -2.64 -18.25 19.27
C ILE A 6 -2.51 -17.27 20.43
N SER A 7 -1.52 -16.37 20.35
CA SER A 7 -1.24 -15.32 21.33
C SER A 7 -1.94 -14.00 20.99
N ARG A 8 -2.16 -13.72 19.70
CA ARG A 8 -2.84 -12.49 19.22
C ARG A 8 -3.67 -12.79 17.98
N VAL A 9 -4.89 -12.24 17.92
CA VAL A 9 -5.75 -12.26 16.73
C VAL A 9 -5.93 -10.82 16.24
N PHE A 10 -5.85 -10.60 14.93
CA PHE A 10 -6.07 -9.29 14.32
C PHE A 10 -6.63 -9.41 12.91
N GLY A 11 -7.37 -8.40 12.47
CA GLY A 11 -8.01 -8.36 11.17
C GLY A 11 -7.42 -7.31 10.23
N ALA A 12 -7.61 -7.56 8.93
CA ALA A 12 -7.27 -6.64 7.86
C ALA A 12 -8.40 -6.58 6.83
N VAL A 13 -8.71 -5.39 6.34
CA VAL A 13 -9.70 -5.14 5.28
C VAL A 13 -9.04 -4.34 4.17
N ASN A 14 -9.06 -4.84 2.95
CA ASN A 14 -8.65 -4.09 1.77
C ASN A 14 -9.89 -3.59 1.01
N LEU A 15 -9.96 -2.28 0.77
CA LEU A 15 -11.07 -1.61 0.12
C LEU A 15 -10.74 -1.31 -1.34
N GLY A 16 -10.94 -2.29 -2.22
CA GLY A 16 -10.74 -2.14 -3.66
C GLY A 16 -12.02 -1.73 -4.39
N SER A 17 -11.87 -1.07 -5.55
CA SER A 17 -13.02 -0.73 -6.42
C SER A 17 -13.65 -1.93 -7.12
N PHE A 18 -12.91 -3.04 -7.24
CA PHE A 18 -13.42 -4.30 -7.79
C PHE A 18 -13.98 -5.23 -6.70
N ARG A 19 -13.26 -5.35 -5.58
CA ARG A 19 -13.65 -6.17 -4.43
C ARG A 19 -13.26 -5.55 -3.11
N VAL A 20 -14.05 -5.84 -2.08
CA VAL A 20 -13.68 -5.69 -0.67
C VAL A 20 -13.22 -7.06 -0.18
N SER A 21 -12.08 -7.14 0.50
CA SER A 21 -11.53 -8.40 0.98
C SER A 21 -11.08 -8.29 2.42
N ALA A 22 -11.32 -9.33 3.22
CA ALA A 22 -11.02 -9.37 4.63
C ALA A 22 -10.17 -10.61 4.97
N MET A 23 -9.28 -10.48 5.94
CA MET A 23 -8.44 -11.57 6.43
C MET A 23 -8.25 -11.44 7.94
N ILE A 24 -8.34 -12.57 8.64
CA ILE A 24 -8.10 -12.69 10.07
C ILE A 24 -6.85 -13.53 10.27
N MET A 25 -5.91 -12.97 11.02
CA MET A 25 -4.61 -13.56 11.29
C MET A 25 -4.49 -13.92 12.76
N GLY A 26 -3.87 -15.06 13.03
CA GLY A 26 -3.38 -15.46 14.33
C GLY A 26 -1.85 -15.40 14.37
N LEU A 27 -1.30 -14.72 15.38
CA LEU A 27 0.09 -14.86 15.76
C LEU A 27 0.18 -15.96 16.81
N THR A 28 1.02 -16.96 16.59
CA THR A 28 1.26 -18.03 17.58
C THR A 28 2.19 -17.56 18.70
N GLU A 29 2.19 -18.26 19.84
CA GLU A 29 3.20 -18.04 20.89
C GLU A 29 4.64 -18.24 20.38
N GLY A 30 4.84 -19.03 19.31
CA GLY A 30 6.13 -19.23 18.65
C GLY A 30 6.50 -18.16 17.61
N GLY A 31 5.70 -17.11 17.44
CA GLY A 31 5.95 -16.03 16.48
C GLY A 31 5.55 -16.33 15.03
N GLU A 32 4.99 -17.51 14.73
CA GLU A 32 4.47 -17.86 13.41
C GLU A 32 3.13 -17.14 13.15
N LEU A 33 2.96 -16.60 11.94
CA LEU A 33 1.69 -16.06 11.44
C LEU A 33 0.87 -17.14 10.74
N ILE A 34 -0.41 -17.22 11.08
CA ILE A 34 -1.37 -18.17 10.51
C ILE A 34 -2.61 -17.41 10.04
N VAL A 35 -3.04 -17.64 8.81
CA VAL A 35 -4.34 -17.19 8.32
C VAL A 35 -5.41 -18.08 8.95
N LEU A 36 -6.28 -17.47 9.77
CA LEU A 36 -7.38 -18.18 10.43
C LEU A 36 -8.63 -18.20 9.55
N GLY A 37 -8.92 -17.07 8.89
CA GLY A 37 -10.05 -16.94 7.98
C GLY A 37 -9.81 -15.85 6.96
N SER A 38 -10.42 -15.97 5.78
CA SER A 38 -10.26 -14.97 4.72
C SER A 38 -11.43 -14.98 3.76
N SER A 39 -11.86 -13.82 3.29
CA SER A 39 -13.00 -13.71 2.40
C SER A 39 -12.82 -12.54 1.43
N HIS A 40 -13.66 -12.50 0.39
CA HIS A 40 -13.79 -11.34 -0.49
C HIS A 40 -15.20 -11.21 -1.02
N ARG A 41 -15.66 -9.99 -1.30
CA ARG A 41 -16.96 -9.69 -1.89
C ARG A 41 -16.82 -8.66 -3.00
N ALA A 42 -17.75 -8.70 -3.96
CA ALA A 42 -17.83 -7.68 -4.99
C ALA A 42 -17.96 -6.31 -4.33
N SER A 43 -17.20 -5.33 -4.82
CA SER A 43 -17.19 -4.00 -4.22
C SER A 43 -18.45 -3.23 -4.60
N ALA A 44 -19.01 -2.52 -3.62
CA ALA A 44 -20.12 -1.59 -3.80
C ALA A 44 -19.81 -0.29 -3.07
N GLY A 45 -20.24 0.85 -3.63
CA GLY A 45 -20.01 2.17 -3.03
C GLY A 45 -18.56 2.67 -3.03
N LEU A 46 -17.63 2.00 -3.73
CA LEU A 46 -16.22 2.40 -3.83
C LEU A 46 -15.80 2.63 -5.30
N ARG A 47 -15.16 3.77 -5.56
CA ARG A 47 -14.60 4.13 -6.88
C ARG A 47 -13.30 4.90 -6.71
N ARG A 48 -12.24 4.48 -7.40
CA ARG A 48 -10.92 5.15 -7.38
C ARG A 48 -10.35 5.49 -5.98
N GLY A 49 -10.68 4.69 -4.97
CA GLY A 49 -10.29 4.96 -3.57
C GLY A 49 -11.23 5.86 -2.77
N TYR A 50 -12.33 6.30 -3.37
CA TYR A 50 -13.32 7.15 -2.73
C TYR A 50 -14.58 6.35 -2.42
N VAL A 51 -15.15 6.61 -1.24
CA VAL A 51 -16.50 6.17 -0.89
C VAL A 51 -17.49 7.07 -1.64
N THR A 52 -18.24 6.46 -2.55
CA THR A 52 -19.29 7.11 -3.36
C THR A 52 -20.69 6.82 -2.82
N ASP A 53 -20.85 5.70 -2.11
CA ASP A 53 -22.06 5.34 -1.37
C ASP A 53 -21.62 4.67 -0.07
N SER A 54 -21.83 5.36 1.06
CA SER A 54 -21.40 4.87 2.36
C SER A 54 -22.19 3.64 2.82
N GLN A 55 -23.47 3.55 2.51
CA GLN A 55 -24.29 2.41 2.96
C GLN A 55 -23.88 1.15 2.20
N ALA A 56 -23.71 1.24 0.88
CA ALA A 56 -23.26 0.14 0.06
C ALA A 56 -21.84 -0.32 0.45
N ALA A 57 -20.93 0.62 0.72
CA ALA A 57 -19.58 0.30 1.18
C ALA A 57 -19.59 -0.39 2.56
N THR A 58 -20.33 0.15 3.54
CA THR A 58 -20.46 -0.46 4.86
C THR A 58 -21.03 -1.87 4.79
N HIS A 59 -22.05 -2.10 3.95
CA HIS A 59 -22.61 -3.44 3.75
C HIS A 59 -21.58 -4.42 3.17
N ALA A 60 -20.85 -4.02 2.11
CA ALA A 60 -19.82 -4.86 1.51
C ALA A 60 -18.67 -5.19 2.49
N ILE A 61 -18.27 -4.23 3.33
CA ILE A 61 -17.27 -4.43 4.39
C ILE A 61 -17.76 -5.44 5.41
N ARG A 62 -18.98 -5.24 5.92
CA ARG A 62 -19.59 -6.12 6.93
C ARG A 62 -19.68 -7.56 6.42
N GLU A 63 -20.21 -7.77 5.20
CA GLU A 63 -20.31 -9.12 4.64
C GLU A 63 -18.95 -9.80 4.44
N ALA A 64 -17.90 -9.04 4.08
CA ALA A 64 -16.57 -9.61 3.94
C ALA A 64 -16.02 -10.04 5.32
N ILE A 65 -16.21 -9.22 6.35
CA ILE A 65 -15.74 -9.51 7.70
C ILE A 65 -16.49 -10.70 8.31
N GLU A 66 -17.83 -10.70 8.28
CA GLU A 66 -18.65 -11.79 8.84
C GLU A 66 -18.26 -13.15 8.25
N ARG A 67 -17.95 -13.21 6.96
CA ARG A 67 -17.50 -14.45 6.31
C ARG A 67 -16.10 -14.84 6.73
N ALA A 68 -15.19 -13.88 6.88
CA ALA A 68 -13.84 -14.15 7.37
C ALA A 68 -13.85 -14.62 8.84
N GLU A 69 -14.70 -14.04 9.69
CA GLU A 69 -14.91 -14.45 11.09
C GLU A 69 -15.50 -15.86 11.18
N LYS A 70 -16.48 -16.16 10.32
CA LYS A 70 -17.06 -17.50 10.21
C LYS A 70 -16.01 -18.54 9.82
N ASP A 71 -15.16 -18.23 8.84
CA ASP A 71 -14.08 -19.11 8.41
C ASP A 71 -13.02 -19.28 9.53
N ALA A 72 -12.76 -18.21 10.29
CA ALA A 72 -11.79 -18.22 11.40
C ALA A 72 -12.31 -18.88 12.68
N GLY A 73 -13.63 -18.99 12.85
CA GLY A 73 -14.25 -19.42 14.11
C GLY A 73 -14.05 -18.44 15.27
N THR A 74 -13.67 -17.19 14.99
CA THR A 74 -13.46 -16.12 15.98
C THR A 74 -13.81 -14.76 15.38
N GLY A 75 -14.37 -13.88 16.22
CA GLY A 75 -14.64 -12.48 15.87
C GLY A 75 -13.43 -11.57 16.09
N ILE A 76 -13.53 -10.35 15.57
CA ILE A 76 -12.57 -9.25 15.77
C ILE A 76 -13.30 -7.94 16.03
N GLU A 77 -12.69 -7.06 16.84
CA GLU A 77 -13.25 -5.74 17.17
C GLU A 77 -12.59 -4.61 16.38
N SER A 78 -11.39 -4.86 15.85
CA SER A 78 -10.59 -3.87 15.15
C SER A 78 -9.89 -4.44 13.92
N VAL A 79 -9.66 -3.55 12.94
CA VAL A 79 -9.07 -3.90 11.65
C VAL A 79 -8.04 -2.87 11.20
N TRP A 80 -7.01 -3.36 10.54
CA TRP A 80 -6.17 -2.56 9.66
C TRP A 80 -6.86 -2.38 8.31
N VAL A 81 -6.80 -1.18 7.73
CA VAL A 81 -7.53 -0.86 6.50
C VAL A 81 -6.55 -0.50 5.39
N GLY A 82 -6.62 -1.22 4.27
CA GLY A 82 -5.87 -0.91 3.06
C GLY A 82 -6.68 0.02 2.16
N CYS A 83 -6.05 1.09 1.68
CA CYS A 83 -6.64 2.00 0.70
C CYS A 83 -5.73 2.19 -0.51
N ALA A 84 -6.33 2.24 -1.70
CA ALA A 84 -5.68 2.64 -2.95
C ALA A 84 -6.32 3.94 -3.44
N GLY A 85 -5.58 4.82 -4.12
CA GLY A 85 -6.13 6.11 -4.59
C GLY A 85 -6.19 7.16 -3.48
N ALA A 86 -7.31 7.88 -3.33
CA ALA A 86 -7.54 8.85 -2.25
C ALA A 86 -6.47 9.96 -2.07
N GLY A 87 -5.85 10.39 -3.16
CA GLY A 87 -4.80 11.42 -3.12
C GLY A 87 -3.48 10.97 -2.49
N LEU A 88 -3.27 9.65 -2.39
CA LEU A 88 -2.05 9.06 -1.83
C LEU A 88 -0.79 9.66 -2.47
N ALA A 89 0.10 10.11 -1.61
CA ALA A 89 1.42 10.61 -1.95
C ALA A 89 2.42 10.23 -0.85
N SER A 90 3.71 10.25 -1.18
CA SER A 90 4.76 10.15 -0.17
C SER A 90 5.87 11.15 -0.40
N ARG A 91 6.55 11.49 0.69
CA ARG A 91 7.78 12.27 0.68
C ARG A 91 8.75 11.74 1.72
N ILE A 92 10.04 12.02 1.52
CA ILE A 92 11.07 11.80 2.53
C ILE A 92 11.30 13.11 3.26
N SER A 93 11.27 13.07 4.59
CA SER A 93 11.60 14.20 5.46
C SER A 93 12.88 13.85 6.21
N ARG A 94 13.95 14.61 5.96
CA ARG A 94 15.22 14.44 6.66
C ARG A 94 15.30 15.38 7.85
N VAL A 95 15.73 14.85 8.98
CA VAL A 95 15.88 15.59 10.23
C VAL A 95 17.19 15.20 10.88
N GLU A 96 17.93 16.18 11.41
CA GLU A 96 19.25 16.00 12.00
C GLU A 96 19.35 16.75 13.33
N ILE A 97 20.07 16.17 14.29
CA ILE A 97 20.40 16.79 15.57
C ILE A 97 21.92 16.72 15.83
N PRO A 98 22.50 17.71 16.52
CA PRO A 98 23.90 17.66 16.91
C PRO A 98 24.12 16.69 18.07
N ILE A 99 25.16 15.85 17.96
CA ILE A 99 25.64 14.96 19.01
C ILE A 99 26.93 15.53 19.64
N ASN A 100 27.71 16.31 18.90
CA ASN A 100 28.94 17.00 19.34
C ASN A 100 30.09 16.04 19.73
N GLY A 101 30.34 15.04 18.89
CA GLY A 101 31.47 14.12 19.01
C GLY A 101 31.35 13.09 20.13
N ARG A 102 30.24 13.05 20.87
CA ARG A 102 30.00 12.05 21.91
C ARG A 102 29.38 10.77 21.35
N ARG A 103 29.33 9.74 22.20
CA ARG A 103 28.64 8.48 21.93
C ARG A 103 27.13 8.72 21.92
N ILE A 104 26.45 8.21 20.89
CA ILE A 104 24.99 8.26 20.75
C ILE A 104 24.34 7.32 21.77
N GLU A 105 23.36 7.84 22.50
CA GLU A 105 22.55 7.14 23.50
C GLU A 105 21.11 6.95 23.00
N GLU A 106 20.32 6.08 23.65
CA GLU A 106 18.91 5.88 23.29
C GLU A 106 18.10 7.18 23.38
N GLU A 107 18.43 8.03 24.35
CA GLU A 107 17.79 9.34 24.55
C GLU A 107 17.98 10.29 23.36
N ASP A 108 19.08 10.13 22.60
CA ASP A 108 19.34 10.93 21.41
C ASP A 108 18.47 10.51 20.24
N VAL A 109 18.26 9.19 20.11
CA VAL A 109 17.36 8.64 19.12
C VAL A 109 15.93 9.09 19.42
N ASP A 110 15.51 9.02 20.68
CA ASP A 110 14.20 9.52 21.11
C ASP A 110 14.05 11.03 20.81
N HIS A 111 15.07 11.84 21.12
CA HIS A 111 15.08 13.27 20.85
C HIS A 111 15.02 13.58 19.34
N LEU A 112 15.75 12.82 18.52
CA LEU A 112 15.71 12.93 17.06
C LEU A 112 14.33 12.62 16.51
N LEU A 113 13.69 11.53 16.97
CA LEU A 113 12.35 11.15 16.50
C LEU A 113 11.27 12.15 16.95
N VAL A 114 11.39 12.72 18.15
CA VAL A 114 10.51 13.82 18.61
C VAL A 114 10.71 15.08 17.76
N THR A 115 11.97 15.45 17.49
CA THR A 115 12.29 16.58 16.60
C THR A 115 11.72 16.34 15.20
N ALA A 116 11.80 15.11 14.72
CA ALA A 116 11.28 14.75 13.41
C ALA A 116 9.77 14.84 13.35
N ARG A 117 9.07 14.40 14.41
CA ARG A 117 7.62 14.54 14.56
C ARG A 117 7.20 16.01 14.55
N ASP A 118 7.90 16.86 15.31
CA ASP A 118 7.53 18.27 15.49
C ASP A 118 7.80 19.12 14.24
N THR A 119 8.65 18.63 13.33
CA THR A 119 8.94 19.25 12.03
C THR A 119 8.17 18.63 10.86
N LEU A 120 7.25 17.68 11.12
CA LEU A 120 6.40 17.09 10.09
C LEU A 120 5.44 18.12 9.50
N ASP A 121 5.74 18.59 8.29
CA ASP A 121 4.81 19.37 7.49
C ASP A 121 3.90 18.48 6.63
N SER A 122 2.59 18.66 6.72
CA SER A 122 1.63 17.88 5.94
C SER A 122 1.17 18.59 4.66
N ASP A 123 1.54 19.85 4.44
CA ASP A 123 1.09 20.69 3.32
C ASP A 123 -0.44 20.63 3.13
N GLY A 124 -1.17 20.73 4.25
CA GLY A 124 -2.64 20.67 4.30
C GLY A 124 -3.25 19.28 4.09
N ARG A 125 -2.43 18.24 3.86
CA ARG A 125 -2.89 16.84 3.71
C ARG A 125 -2.95 16.12 5.05
N MET A 126 -3.62 14.97 5.07
CA MET A 126 -3.63 14.08 6.22
C MET A 126 -2.38 13.19 6.18
N VAL A 127 -1.61 13.16 7.28
CA VAL A 127 -0.51 12.22 7.44
C VAL A 127 -1.08 10.87 7.85
N LEU A 128 -0.90 9.84 7.01
CA LEU A 128 -1.34 8.46 7.29
C LEU A 128 -0.36 7.69 8.16
N HIS A 129 0.94 7.83 7.87
CA HIS A 129 2.05 7.28 8.63
C HIS A 129 3.28 8.16 8.49
N ALA A 130 4.13 8.16 9.51
CA ALA A 130 5.47 8.74 9.43
C ALA A 130 6.47 7.73 10.02
N GLN A 131 7.18 7.01 9.16
CA GLN A 131 8.02 5.87 9.55
C GLN A 131 9.49 6.23 9.44
N PRO A 132 10.30 6.06 10.50
CA PRO A 132 11.73 6.25 10.41
C PRO A 132 12.31 5.10 9.57
N ALA A 133 13.13 5.44 8.57
CA ALA A 133 13.64 4.46 7.62
C ALA A 133 15.13 4.17 7.83
N HIS A 134 15.97 5.22 7.83
CA HIS A 134 17.42 5.09 7.99
C HIS A 134 17.95 6.16 8.91
N TYR A 135 18.90 5.79 9.77
CA TYR A 135 19.72 6.76 10.47
C TYR A 135 20.96 7.09 9.63
N SER A 136 21.39 8.36 9.74
CA SER A 136 22.67 8.83 9.23
C SER A 136 23.55 9.28 10.40
N VAL A 137 24.83 8.97 10.31
CA VAL A 137 25.85 9.40 11.29
C VAL A 137 26.91 10.16 10.51
N ASP A 138 27.04 11.46 10.75
CA ASP A 138 27.96 12.38 10.05
C ASP A 138 27.79 12.43 8.50
N GLY A 139 26.58 12.13 8.02
CA GLY A 139 26.21 12.25 6.61
C GLY A 139 25.81 10.94 5.92
N PRO A 140 26.68 9.90 5.86
CA PRO A 140 26.34 8.65 5.19
C PRO A 140 25.07 7.98 5.74
N HIS A 141 24.20 7.53 4.84
CA HIS A 141 22.99 6.75 5.17
C HIS A 141 23.31 5.27 5.40
N GLY A 142 22.39 4.57 6.07
CA GLY A 142 22.40 3.10 6.16
C GLY A 142 22.72 2.55 7.54
N VAL A 143 22.66 3.39 8.58
CA VAL A 143 22.81 2.93 9.96
C VAL A 143 21.45 2.45 10.47
N ALA A 144 21.31 1.15 10.69
CA ALA A 144 20.08 0.55 11.23
C ALA A 144 19.89 0.87 12.72
N ASN A 145 20.98 0.84 13.50
CA ASN A 145 20.99 1.24 14.90
C ASN A 145 22.20 2.15 15.16
N PRO A 146 21.97 3.45 15.43
CA PRO A 146 23.05 4.41 15.65
C PRO A 146 23.57 4.41 17.09
N VAL A 147 22.88 3.76 18.02
CA VAL A 147 23.24 3.74 19.45
C VAL A 147 24.62 3.11 19.64
N GLY A 148 25.48 3.83 20.34
CA GLY A 148 26.84 3.42 20.65
C GLY A 148 27.91 3.88 19.66
N LEU A 149 27.53 4.49 18.55
CA LEU A 149 28.47 5.15 17.63
C LEU A 149 28.82 6.55 18.12
N TYR A 150 30.00 7.05 17.74
CA TYR A 150 30.39 8.45 17.96
C TYR A 150 30.04 9.25 16.71
N ALA A 151 29.49 10.45 16.91
CA ALA A 151 29.02 11.29 15.83
C ALA A 151 29.13 12.77 16.19
N GLU A 152 29.38 13.63 15.22
CA GLU A 152 29.09 15.06 15.31
C GLU A 152 27.59 15.31 15.12
N GLN A 153 26.95 14.60 14.19
CA GLN A 153 25.54 14.72 13.85
C GLN A 153 24.85 13.36 13.69
N LEU A 154 23.64 13.28 14.20
CA LEU A 154 22.75 12.14 14.03
C LEU A 154 21.52 12.59 13.23
N GLY A 155 21.23 11.89 12.13
CA GLY A 155 20.07 12.15 11.28
C GLY A 155 19.15 10.96 11.12
N VAL A 156 17.93 11.23 10.67
CA VAL A 156 16.94 10.23 10.27
C VAL A 156 16.21 10.66 9.00
N ASP A 157 16.08 9.73 8.06
CA ASP A 157 15.16 9.84 6.95
C ASP A 157 13.80 9.25 7.36
N VAL A 158 12.77 10.09 7.38
CA VAL A 158 11.39 9.69 7.69
C VAL A 158 10.58 9.60 6.40
N HIS A 159 10.00 8.42 6.15
CA HIS A 159 9.01 8.26 5.11
C HIS A 159 7.65 8.76 5.60
N VAL A 160 7.17 9.85 5.00
CA VAL A 160 5.89 10.46 5.34
C VAL A 160 4.88 10.11 4.27
N LEU A 161 3.81 9.45 4.69
CA LEU A 161 2.67 9.15 3.83
C LEU A 161 1.56 10.15 4.03
N LEU A 162 1.05 10.63 2.91
CA LEU A 162 0.04 11.67 2.84
C LEU A 162 -1.15 11.17 2.04
N ALA A 163 -2.32 11.65 2.40
CA ALA A 163 -3.56 11.42 1.66
C ALA A 163 -4.52 12.61 1.83
N ASP A 164 -5.55 12.65 0.99
CA ASP A 164 -6.61 13.64 1.15
C ASP A 164 -7.44 13.32 2.39
N GLY A 165 -7.67 14.32 3.25
CA GLY A 165 -8.29 14.08 4.55
C GLY A 165 -9.75 13.62 4.49
N ALA A 166 -10.55 14.18 3.58
CA ALA A 166 -11.96 13.82 3.45
C ALA A 166 -12.18 12.37 2.94
N PRO A 167 -11.50 11.91 1.88
CA PRO A 167 -11.58 10.51 1.44
C PRO A 167 -11.23 9.50 2.54
N ILE A 168 -10.16 9.76 3.30
CA ILE A 168 -9.74 8.86 4.39
C ILE A 168 -10.75 8.84 5.53
N ARG A 169 -11.30 10.00 5.92
CA ARG A 169 -12.39 10.06 6.92
C ARG A 169 -13.60 9.24 6.48
N ASN A 170 -14.00 9.34 5.21
CA ASN A 170 -15.13 8.56 4.69
C ASN A 170 -14.87 7.05 4.75
N ILE A 171 -13.65 6.61 4.45
CA ILE A 171 -13.23 5.21 4.61
C ILE A 171 -13.37 4.77 6.07
N ILE A 172 -12.81 5.55 7.00
CA ILE A 172 -12.86 5.26 8.44
C ILE A 172 -14.32 5.17 8.91
N THR A 173 -15.16 6.13 8.53
CA THR A 173 -16.59 6.14 8.87
C THR A 173 -17.33 4.92 8.31
N ALA A 174 -17.03 4.51 7.07
CA ALA A 174 -17.67 3.34 6.47
C ALA A 174 -17.33 2.03 7.22
N VAL A 175 -16.08 1.90 7.70
CA VAL A 175 -15.63 0.75 8.52
C VAL A 175 -16.22 0.81 9.93
N GLN A 176 -16.24 1.98 10.57
CA GLN A 176 -16.86 2.18 11.89
C GLN A 176 -18.37 1.90 11.88
N SER A 177 -19.04 2.26 10.79
CA SER A 177 -20.47 1.93 10.59
C SER A 177 -20.71 0.42 10.41
N ALA A 178 -19.65 -0.35 10.09
CA ALA A 178 -19.69 -1.81 10.12
C ALA A 178 -19.43 -2.39 11.53
N HIS A 179 -19.41 -1.55 12.57
CA HIS A 179 -19.14 -1.92 13.98
C HIS A 179 -17.70 -2.40 14.25
N LEU A 180 -16.73 -1.86 13.50
CA LEU A 180 -15.32 -2.17 13.66
C LEU A 180 -14.51 -0.91 14.01
N THR A 181 -13.51 -1.05 14.87
CA THR A 181 -12.53 0.01 15.09
C THR A 181 -11.43 -0.04 14.02
N VAL A 182 -10.93 1.12 13.59
CA VAL A 182 -9.81 1.19 12.64
C VAL A 182 -8.51 1.41 13.41
N GLU A 183 -7.62 0.42 13.37
CA GLU A 183 -6.28 0.51 13.97
C GLU A 183 -5.39 1.47 13.20
N GLY A 184 -5.47 1.41 11.86
CA GLY A 184 -4.68 2.24 10.98
C GLY A 184 -5.10 2.09 9.53
N VAL A 185 -4.87 3.15 8.75
CA VAL A 185 -5.10 3.16 7.29
C VAL A 185 -3.75 3.12 6.58
N VAL A 186 -3.50 2.05 5.86
CA VAL A 186 -2.24 1.79 5.17
C VAL A 186 -2.43 1.99 3.67
N ALA A 187 -1.46 2.66 3.04
CA ALA A 187 -1.41 2.78 1.60
C ALA A 187 -1.20 1.40 0.95
N ALA A 188 -2.08 1.02 0.03
CA ALA A 188 -2.03 -0.23 -0.72
C ALA A 188 -0.64 -0.58 -1.29
N PRO A 189 0.12 0.33 -1.93
CA PRO A 189 1.44 -0.01 -2.45
C PRO A 189 2.45 -0.42 -1.37
N ILE A 190 2.32 0.07 -0.13
CA ILE A 190 3.19 -0.33 0.99
C ILE A 190 2.86 -1.74 1.46
N ALA A 191 1.56 -2.00 1.63
CA ALA A 191 1.08 -3.32 1.98
C ALA A 191 1.50 -4.32 0.90
N SER A 192 1.14 -4.08 -0.37
CA SER A 192 1.48 -4.91 -1.51
C SER A 192 2.98 -5.18 -1.63
N ALA A 193 3.84 -4.20 -1.33
CA ALA A 193 5.29 -4.39 -1.28
C ALA A 193 5.76 -5.42 -0.24
N GLN A 194 5.07 -5.56 0.90
CA GLN A 194 5.42 -6.57 1.90
C GLN A 194 5.15 -8.00 1.41
N ALA A 195 4.15 -8.18 0.54
CA ALA A 195 3.73 -9.50 0.07
C ALA A 195 4.37 -9.89 -1.26
N ALA A 196 4.52 -8.95 -2.20
CA ALA A 196 4.88 -9.23 -3.59
C ALA A 196 6.39 -9.11 -3.89
N LEU A 197 7.14 -8.41 -3.03
CA LEU A 197 8.58 -8.16 -3.20
C LEU A 197 9.41 -9.02 -2.27
N THR A 198 10.60 -9.41 -2.72
CA THR A 198 11.61 -9.99 -1.86
C THR A 198 12.33 -8.88 -1.06
N PRO A 199 12.95 -9.21 0.10
CA PRO A 199 13.79 -8.24 0.82
C PRO A 199 14.90 -7.66 -0.06
N GLU A 200 15.52 -8.48 -0.91
CA GLU A 200 16.59 -8.07 -1.81
C GLU A 200 16.14 -7.06 -2.86
N GLU A 201 14.95 -7.27 -3.47
CA GLU A 201 14.40 -6.30 -4.43
C GLU A 201 14.11 -4.94 -3.79
N ARG A 202 13.63 -4.96 -2.54
CA ARG A 202 13.38 -3.74 -1.77
C ARG A 202 14.68 -3.02 -1.42
N GLU A 203 15.75 -3.77 -1.19
CA GLU A 203 17.06 -3.21 -0.85
C GLU A 203 17.73 -2.60 -2.09
N LEU A 204 17.89 -3.37 -3.16
CA LEU A 204 18.63 -2.96 -4.36
C LEU A 204 17.95 -1.86 -5.16
N GLY A 205 16.61 -1.84 -5.18
CA GLY A 205 15.85 -0.89 -5.97
C GLY A 205 14.90 -1.56 -6.96
N THR A 206 13.60 -1.43 -6.75
CA THR A 206 12.57 -2.00 -7.64
C THR A 206 11.37 -1.07 -7.77
N ALA A 207 10.70 -1.11 -8.91
CA ALA A 207 9.39 -0.48 -9.07
C ALA A 207 8.28 -1.50 -8.83
N LEU A 208 7.40 -1.25 -7.87
CA LEU A 208 6.16 -1.98 -7.71
C LEU A 208 5.06 -1.28 -8.53
N ILE A 209 4.39 -2.02 -9.40
CA ILE A 209 3.24 -1.55 -10.19
C ILE A 209 2.03 -2.40 -9.81
N GLU A 210 1.16 -1.87 -8.97
CA GLU A 210 -0.06 -2.53 -8.51
C GLU A 210 -1.24 -2.14 -9.40
N ILE A 211 -1.65 -3.03 -10.30
CA ILE A 211 -2.76 -2.79 -11.24
C ILE A 211 -4.08 -3.23 -10.59
N GLY A 212 -4.84 -2.27 -10.10
CA GLY A 212 -6.14 -2.48 -9.47
C GLY A 212 -7.32 -2.49 -10.45
N GLY A 213 -8.53 -2.28 -9.90
CA GLY A 213 -9.76 -2.10 -10.67
C GLY A 213 -9.77 -0.74 -11.37
N ASP A 214 -9.85 0.35 -10.59
CA ASP A 214 -9.97 1.71 -11.14
C ASP A 214 -8.67 2.53 -11.01
N VAL A 215 -7.66 1.99 -10.31
CA VAL A 215 -6.42 2.69 -9.95
C VAL A 215 -5.26 1.74 -10.13
N THR A 216 -4.16 2.26 -10.67
CA THR A 216 -2.84 1.63 -10.65
C THR A 216 -1.93 2.44 -9.76
N ASN A 217 -1.36 1.82 -8.72
CA ASN A 217 -0.35 2.46 -7.88
C ASN A 217 1.04 2.10 -8.40
N VAL A 218 1.92 3.09 -8.51
CA VAL A 218 3.33 2.90 -8.83
C VAL A 218 4.14 3.37 -7.63
N ALA A 219 5.01 2.50 -7.10
CA ALA A 219 5.91 2.83 -6.01
C ALA A 219 7.34 2.43 -6.37
N VAL A 220 8.31 3.27 -6.03
CA VAL A 220 9.73 2.98 -6.15
C VAL A 220 10.25 2.66 -4.76
N LEU A 221 10.83 1.48 -4.61
CA LEU A 221 11.43 1.02 -3.37
C LEU A 221 12.94 0.90 -3.55
N ARG A 222 13.71 1.29 -2.55
CA ARG A 222 15.17 1.16 -2.49
C ARG A 222 15.61 1.31 -1.03
N ASN A 223 16.69 0.64 -0.63
CA ASN A 223 17.18 0.59 0.75
C ASN A 223 16.08 0.15 1.73
N GLY A 224 15.26 -0.83 1.36
CA GLY A 224 14.20 -1.37 2.22
C GLY A 224 12.95 -0.49 2.36
N MET A 225 12.95 0.73 1.83
CA MET A 225 11.87 1.72 2.01
C MET A 225 11.24 2.16 0.69
N VAL A 226 10.02 2.73 0.77
CA VAL A 226 9.39 3.40 -0.36
C VAL A 226 9.95 4.82 -0.48
N GLN A 227 10.62 5.11 -1.59
CA GLN A 227 11.18 6.44 -1.84
C GLN A 227 10.15 7.39 -2.43
N ALA A 228 9.34 6.90 -3.35
CA ALA A 228 8.30 7.67 -4.02
C ALA A 228 7.14 6.77 -4.41
N MET A 229 5.94 7.36 -4.46
CA MET A 229 4.76 6.68 -4.97
C MET A 229 3.82 7.64 -5.70
N ARG A 230 3.02 7.09 -6.60
CA ARG A 230 1.97 7.81 -7.32
C ARG A 230 0.80 6.89 -7.62
N ALA A 231 -0.41 7.40 -7.48
CA ALA A 231 -1.63 6.75 -7.95
C ALA A 231 -1.98 7.28 -9.36
N ILE A 232 -2.27 6.36 -10.29
CA ILE A 232 -2.76 6.65 -11.63
C ILE A 232 -4.25 6.29 -11.67
N PRO A 233 -5.17 7.19 -12.08
CA PRO A 233 -6.61 6.94 -12.09
C PRO A 233 -7.05 6.11 -13.31
N LEU A 234 -6.27 5.08 -13.63
CA LEU A 234 -6.50 4.07 -14.67
C LEU A 234 -6.19 2.71 -14.05
N GLY A 235 -7.00 1.69 -14.34
CA GLY A 235 -6.78 0.33 -13.87
C GLY A 235 -7.33 -0.70 -14.86
N SER A 236 -7.43 -1.95 -14.40
CA SER A 236 -7.95 -3.04 -15.23
C SER A 236 -9.44 -2.92 -15.56
N GLY A 237 -10.18 -2.08 -14.84
CA GLY A 237 -11.57 -1.74 -15.10
C GLY A 237 -11.76 -0.98 -16.40
N ASP A 238 -10.81 -0.12 -16.77
CA ASP A 238 -10.84 0.60 -18.05
C ASP A 238 -10.76 -0.38 -19.25
N ILE A 239 -10.04 -1.49 -19.10
CA ILE A 239 -10.03 -2.59 -20.08
C ILE A 239 -11.43 -3.20 -20.21
N THR A 240 -12.09 -3.47 -19.09
CA THR A 240 -13.46 -4.01 -19.07
C THR A 240 -14.44 -3.06 -19.74
N ASP A 241 -14.33 -1.77 -19.46
CA ASP A 241 -15.22 -0.75 -20.01
C ASP A 241 -15.01 -0.58 -21.52
N ALA A 242 -13.75 -0.65 -21.99
CA ALA A 242 -13.42 -0.64 -23.42
C ALA A 242 -13.98 -1.88 -24.15
N ILE A 243 -13.86 -3.07 -23.56
CA ILE A 243 -14.45 -4.31 -24.12
C ILE A 243 -15.97 -4.17 -24.20
N ALA A 244 -16.62 -3.71 -23.13
CA ALA A 244 -18.08 -3.52 -23.10
C ALA A 244 -18.54 -2.56 -24.20
N SER A 245 -17.86 -1.42 -24.34
CA SER A 245 -18.18 -0.41 -25.35
C SER A 245 -17.92 -0.90 -26.77
N THR A 246 -16.81 -1.60 -27.01
CA THR A 246 -16.40 -2.04 -28.36
C THR A 246 -17.35 -3.09 -28.92
N PHE A 247 -17.76 -4.05 -28.08
CA PHE A 247 -18.63 -5.15 -28.50
C PHE A 247 -20.12 -4.91 -28.24
N GLY A 248 -20.49 -3.80 -27.59
CA GLY A 248 -21.88 -3.48 -27.27
C GLY A 248 -22.51 -4.43 -26.24
N ILE A 249 -21.71 -4.91 -25.27
CA ILE A 249 -22.12 -5.94 -24.30
C ILE A 249 -22.19 -5.38 -22.88
N ARG A 250 -22.92 -6.08 -22.01
CA ARG A 250 -22.99 -5.70 -20.58
C ARG A 250 -21.61 -5.78 -19.95
N ARG A 251 -21.28 -4.83 -19.07
CA ARG A 251 -20.00 -4.76 -18.35
C ARG A 251 -19.63 -6.06 -17.63
N GLN A 252 -20.62 -6.77 -17.08
CA GLN A 252 -20.40 -8.07 -16.43
C GLN A 252 -19.89 -9.13 -17.42
N HIS A 253 -20.45 -9.19 -18.63
CA HIS A 253 -20.00 -10.12 -19.67
C HIS A 253 -18.60 -9.71 -20.15
N ALA A 254 -18.35 -8.41 -20.36
CA ALA A 254 -17.02 -7.90 -20.69
C ALA A 254 -15.96 -8.26 -19.65
N GLN A 255 -16.29 -8.16 -18.36
CA GLN A 255 -15.36 -8.54 -17.28
C GLN A 255 -15.04 -10.03 -17.34
N ARG A 256 -16.04 -10.87 -17.57
CA ARG A 256 -15.84 -12.32 -17.66
C ARG A 256 -15.02 -12.69 -18.89
N LEU A 257 -15.33 -12.09 -20.04
CA LEU A 257 -14.59 -12.22 -21.28
C LEU A 257 -13.12 -11.83 -21.12
N LYS A 258 -12.84 -10.71 -20.44
CA LYS A 258 -11.48 -10.29 -20.08
C LYS A 258 -10.76 -11.34 -19.22
N CYS A 259 -11.43 -11.88 -18.20
CA CYS A 259 -10.83 -12.86 -17.28
C CYS A 259 -10.57 -14.22 -17.94
N VAL A 260 -11.46 -14.69 -18.81
CA VAL A 260 -11.41 -16.04 -19.39
C VAL A 260 -10.59 -16.07 -20.68
N SER A 261 -10.72 -15.06 -21.52
CA SER A 261 -10.19 -15.07 -22.88
C SER A 261 -9.28 -13.89 -23.21
N GLY A 262 -9.17 -12.91 -22.32
CA GLY A 262 -8.28 -11.76 -22.49
C GLY A 262 -6.81 -12.15 -22.45
N SER A 263 -6.02 -11.50 -23.30
CA SER A 263 -4.56 -11.66 -23.38
C SER A 263 -3.92 -10.35 -23.77
N ALA A 264 -2.75 -10.07 -23.20
CA ALA A 264 -1.87 -8.98 -23.60
C ALA A 264 -0.87 -9.37 -24.69
N LEU A 265 -0.88 -10.65 -25.09
CA LEU A 265 -0.06 -11.19 -26.18
C LEU A 265 -0.98 -11.59 -27.34
N ALA A 266 -0.66 -11.06 -28.51
CA ALA A 266 -1.28 -11.45 -29.77
C ALA A 266 -0.61 -12.70 -30.35
N SER A 267 -1.41 -13.61 -30.88
CA SER A 267 -0.98 -14.82 -31.59
C SER A 267 -1.62 -14.86 -32.99
N PRO A 268 -0.91 -15.38 -34.02
CA PRO A 268 -1.51 -15.60 -35.34
C PRO A 268 -2.77 -16.49 -35.33
N SER A 269 -2.89 -17.38 -34.34
CA SER A 269 -4.07 -18.24 -34.16
C SER A 269 -5.33 -17.46 -33.79
N ASP A 270 -5.19 -16.27 -33.21
CA ASP A 270 -6.30 -15.51 -32.63
C ASP A 270 -7.34 -15.12 -33.68
N HIS A 271 -6.91 -14.85 -34.92
CA HIS A 271 -7.82 -14.53 -36.03
C HIS A 271 -8.78 -15.67 -36.40
N ARG A 272 -8.44 -16.91 -36.02
CA ARG A 272 -9.24 -18.11 -36.32
C ARG A 272 -10.09 -18.55 -35.13
N GLU A 273 -9.92 -17.93 -33.97
CA GLU A 273 -10.61 -18.29 -32.74
C GLU A 273 -11.82 -17.38 -32.51
N GLN A 274 -12.97 -18.01 -32.26
CA GLN A 274 -14.20 -17.33 -31.90
C GLN A 274 -14.45 -17.56 -30.41
N VAL A 275 -14.71 -16.47 -29.69
CA VAL A 275 -14.98 -16.49 -28.26
C VAL A 275 -16.46 -16.16 -28.04
N PRO A 276 -17.21 -16.98 -27.31
CA PRO A 276 -18.59 -16.68 -26.98
C PRO A 276 -18.67 -15.42 -26.11
N VAL A 277 -19.58 -14.51 -26.46
CA VAL A 277 -19.81 -13.27 -25.69
C VAL A 277 -20.43 -13.58 -24.32
N ASP A 278 -21.34 -14.55 -24.27
CA ASP A 278 -21.91 -15.06 -23.04
C ASP A 278 -21.42 -16.50 -22.79
N PRO A 279 -20.50 -16.70 -21.83
CA PRO A 279 -20.00 -18.02 -21.49
C PRO A 279 -21.00 -18.89 -20.73
N ASP A 280 -22.12 -18.34 -20.23
CA ASP A 280 -23.22 -19.12 -19.67
C ASP A 280 -24.15 -19.69 -20.77
N GLY A 281 -23.83 -19.39 -22.04
CA GLY A 281 -24.31 -20.15 -23.18
C GLY A 281 -25.63 -19.69 -23.79
N ASP A 282 -26.07 -18.43 -23.58
CA ASP A 282 -27.18 -17.89 -24.38
C ASP A 282 -26.77 -17.89 -25.86
N PRO A 283 -27.36 -18.74 -26.72
CA PRO A 283 -26.97 -18.85 -28.13
C PRO A 283 -27.21 -17.56 -28.90
N ARG A 284 -28.03 -16.65 -28.36
CA ARG A 284 -28.32 -15.33 -28.95
C ARG A 284 -27.25 -14.29 -28.64
N ALA A 285 -26.35 -14.54 -27.69
CA ALA A 285 -25.31 -13.60 -27.30
C ALA A 285 -24.21 -13.43 -28.36
N GLY A 286 -24.13 -14.34 -29.34
CA GLY A 286 -23.14 -14.28 -30.41
C GLY A 286 -21.71 -14.59 -29.95
N SER A 287 -20.77 -14.47 -30.88
CA SER A 287 -19.33 -14.63 -30.65
C SER A 287 -18.55 -13.46 -31.23
N ILE A 288 -17.35 -13.25 -30.71
CA ILE A 288 -16.39 -12.26 -31.23
C ILE A 288 -15.09 -12.94 -31.63
N ASN A 289 -14.33 -12.32 -32.52
CA ASN A 289 -12.99 -12.78 -32.85
C ASN A 289 -12.05 -12.53 -31.66
N ARG A 290 -11.23 -13.52 -31.28
CA ARG A 290 -10.25 -13.35 -30.20
C ARG A 290 -9.24 -12.26 -30.51
N ALA A 291 -8.86 -12.08 -31.77
CA ALA A 291 -7.94 -11.02 -32.19
C ALA A 291 -8.47 -9.62 -31.86
N ASP A 292 -9.77 -9.38 -32.03
CA ASP A 292 -10.40 -8.10 -31.72
C ASP A 292 -10.39 -7.84 -30.21
N LEU A 293 -10.65 -8.87 -29.39
CA LEU A 293 -10.55 -8.79 -27.94
C LEU A 293 -9.12 -8.42 -27.49
N VAL A 294 -8.11 -9.10 -28.05
CA VAL A 294 -6.71 -8.84 -27.74
C VAL A 294 -6.30 -7.42 -28.18
N ALA A 295 -6.80 -6.93 -29.31
CA ALA A 295 -6.54 -5.56 -29.77
C ALA A 295 -7.05 -4.52 -28.75
N VAL A 296 -8.29 -4.67 -28.27
CA VAL A 296 -8.85 -3.78 -27.23
C VAL A 296 -8.04 -3.84 -25.94
N VAL A 297 -7.67 -5.06 -25.51
CA VAL A 297 -6.88 -5.26 -24.29
C VAL A 297 -5.51 -4.58 -24.37
N THR A 298 -4.79 -4.80 -25.48
CA THR A 298 -3.43 -4.27 -25.68
C THR A 298 -3.42 -2.76 -25.88
N GLU A 299 -4.46 -2.18 -26.51
CA GLU A 299 -4.63 -0.73 -26.60
C GLU A 299 -4.73 -0.08 -25.21
N GLN A 300 -5.61 -0.62 -24.35
CA GLN A 300 -5.80 -0.08 -23.00
C GLN A 300 -4.58 -0.29 -22.10
N LEU A 301 -3.89 -1.43 -22.22
CA LEU A 301 -2.60 -1.64 -21.56
C LEU A 301 -1.52 -0.66 -22.05
N GLY A 302 -1.50 -0.33 -23.35
CA GLY A 302 -0.60 0.69 -23.91
C GLY A 302 -0.81 2.06 -23.27
N ARG A 303 -2.07 2.47 -23.09
CA ARG A 303 -2.41 3.72 -22.37
C ARG A 303 -1.94 3.70 -20.92
N LEU A 304 -2.20 2.61 -20.20
CA LEU A 304 -1.79 2.47 -18.80
C LEU A 304 -0.26 2.49 -18.66
N THR A 305 0.45 1.70 -19.47
CA THR A 305 1.92 1.59 -19.41
C THR A 305 2.62 2.90 -19.78
N ASN A 306 2.05 3.71 -20.68
CA ASN A 306 2.52 5.06 -20.93
C ASN A 306 2.46 5.96 -19.68
N GLU A 307 1.35 5.94 -18.93
CA GLU A 307 1.24 6.71 -17.68
C GLU A 307 2.17 6.17 -16.58
N VAL A 308 2.36 4.85 -16.51
CA VAL A 308 3.34 4.23 -15.61
C VAL A 308 4.75 4.71 -15.95
N GLY A 309 5.14 4.67 -17.23
CA GLY A 309 6.45 5.14 -17.69
C GLY A 309 6.70 6.61 -17.35
N ARG A 310 5.70 7.49 -17.55
CA ARG A 310 5.77 8.91 -17.13
C ARG A 310 5.95 9.06 -15.63
N SER A 311 5.23 8.25 -14.84
CA SER A 311 5.31 8.29 -13.38
C SER A 311 6.67 7.82 -12.87
N LEU A 312 7.23 6.75 -13.44
CA LEU A 312 8.59 6.29 -13.12
C LEU A 312 9.64 7.34 -13.47
N LYS A 313 9.50 8.04 -14.61
CA LYS A 313 10.39 9.14 -14.99
C LYS A 313 10.31 10.31 -14.01
N ALA A 314 9.10 10.68 -13.59
CA ALA A 314 8.89 11.76 -12.61
C ALA A 314 9.45 11.42 -11.21
N MET A 315 9.56 10.14 -10.87
CA MET A 315 10.17 9.65 -9.64
C MET A 315 11.68 9.34 -9.78
N ASP A 316 12.33 9.85 -10.84
CA ASP A 316 13.76 9.64 -11.11
C ASP A 316 14.17 8.15 -11.24
N PHE A 317 13.22 7.28 -11.61
CA PHE A 317 13.41 5.83 -11.78
C PHE A 317 13.41 5.41 -13.26
N SER A 318 14.28 6.05 -14.04
CA SER A 318 14.43 5.81 -15.49
C SER A 318 15.89 5.88 -15.92
N GLY A 319 16.20 5.37 -17.13
CA GLY A 319 17.57 5.30 -17.64
C GLY A 319 18.49 4.50 -16.72
N ALA A 320 19.69 5.03 -16.43
CA ALA A 320 20.70 4.39 -15.58
C ALA A 320 20.27 4.19 -14.12
N LYS A 321 19.27 4.95 -13.65
CA LYS A 321 18.71 4.82 -12.28
C LYS A 321 17.55 3.83 -12.19
N GLY A 322 17.08 3.32 -13.34
CA GLY A 322 16.00 2.35 -13.41
C GLY A 322 16.46 0.96 -12.98
N GLY A 323 15.62 0.28 -12.21
CA GLY A 323 15.77 -1.12 -11.85
C GLY A 323 14.64 -1.98 -12.45
N PRO A 324 14.56 -3.26 -12.06
CA PRO A 324 13.45 -4.14 -12.43
C PRO A 324 12.10 -3.60 -11.92
N ALA A 325 11.02 -4.13 -12.49
CA ALA A 325 9.67 -3.86 -12.05
C ALA A 325 8.93 -5.15 -11.66
N VAL A 326 8.03 -5.04 -10.69
CA VAL A 326 7.17 -6.13 -10.23
C VAL A 326 5.72 -5.70 -10.39
N LEU A 327 4.96 -6.43 -11.21
CA LEU A 327 3.52 -6.23 -11.34
C LEU A 327 2.77 -6.99 -10.27
N THR A 328 1.77 -6.37 -9.65
CA THR A 328 0.86 -7.05 -8.74
C THR A 328 -0.56 -6.50 -8.85
N GLY A 329 -1.48 -6.94 -7.99
CA GLY A 329 -2.89 -6.58 -8.08
C GLY A 329 -3.66 -7.44 -9.09
N GLY A 330 -4.99 -7.33 -9.08
CA GLY A 330 -5.84 -8.22 -9.89
C GLY A 330 -5.67 -8.02 -11.40
N GLY A 331 -5.26 -6.83 -11.84
CA GLY A 331 -4.97 -6.56 -13.25
C GLY A 331 -3.71 -7.27 -13.75
N ALA A 332 -2.77 -7.62 -12.86
CA ALA A 332 -1.56 -8.36 -13.21
C ALA A 332 -1.84 -9.85 -13.49
N GLU A 333 -3.06 -10.34 -13.22
CA GLU A 333 -3.49 -11.70 -13.55
C GLU A 333 -3.87 -11.86 -15.04
N LEU A 334 -3.94 -10.75 -15.79
CA LEU A 334 -4.15 -10.78 -17.23
C LEU A 334 -2.97 -11.48 -17.93
N ALA A 335 -3.28 -12.49 -18.74
CA ALA A 335 -2.29 -13.30 -19.44
C ALA A 335 -1.36 -12.42 -20.29
N GLY A 336 -0.04 -12.62 -20.15
CA GLY A 336 0.96 -11.88 -20.92
C GLY A 336 1.25 -10.45 -20.45
N SER A 337 0.67 -10.02 -19.31
CA SER A 337 0.80 -8.63 -18.85
C SER A 337 2.23 -8.27 -18.45
N ALA A 338 3.00 -9.18 -17.85
CA ALA A 338 4.41 -8.94 -17.53
C ALA A 338 5.23 -8.69 -18.79
N GLU A 339 5.04 -9.50 -19.82
CA GLU A 339 5.72 -9.43 -21.11
C GLU A 339 5.38 -8.14 -21.84
N PHE A 340 4.10 -7.77 -21.86
CA PHE A 340 3.65 -6.51 -22.46
C PHE A 340 4.30 -5.31 -21.76
N VAL A 341 4.26 -5.27 -20.43
CA VAL A 341 4.83 -4.16 -19.65
C VAL A 341 6.36 -4.13 -19.77
N GLN A 342 7.02 -5.29 -19.80
CA GLN A 342 8.46 -5.40 -20.03
C GLN A 342 8.86 -4.75 -21.36
N ASN A 343 8.15 -5.08 -22.44
CA ASN A 343 8.40 -4.51 -23.76
C ASN A 343 8.13 -3.00 -23.77
N ALA A 344 7.05 -2.54 -23.13
CA ALA A 344 6.69 -1.13 -23.08
C ALA A 344 7.69 -0.29 -22.24
N LEU A 345 8.20 -0.82 -21.13
CA LEU A 345 9.09 -0.11 -20.21
C LEU A 345 10.59 -0.32 -20.49
N GLY A 346 10.94 -1.27 -21.36
CA GLY A 346 12.33 -1.60 -21.72
C GLY A 346 13.17 -2.09 -20.54
N ARG A 347 12.57 -2.82 -19.58
CA ARG A 347 13.24 -3.30 -18.36
C ARG A 347 12.66 -4.63 -17.90
N PRO A 348 13.40 -5.45 -17.11
CA PRO A 348 12.87 -6.70 -16.59
C PRO A 348 11.59 -6.49 -15.77
N VAL A 349 10.56 -7.27 -16.08
CA VAL A 349 9.29 -7.26 -15.35
C VAL A 349 8.89 -8.68 -14.97
N ARG A 350 8.43 -8.87 -13.73
CA ARG A 350 7.84 -10.13 -13.28
C ARG A 350 6.51 -9.90 -12.57
N ILE A 351 5.71 -10.96 -12.46
CA ILE A 351 4.53 -10.97 -11.60
C ILE A 351 4.94 -11.21 -10.14
N GLY A 352 4.46 -10.36 -9.24
CA GLY A 352 4.56 -10.49 -7.80
C GLY A 352 3.26 -10.99 -7.19
N LYS A 353 3.37 -12.07 -6.41
CA LYS A 353 2.28 -12.72 -5.69
C LYS A 353 2.66 -12.86 -4.21
N PRO A 354 1.69 -12.99 -3.30
CA PRO A 354 1.97 -13.21 -1.89
C PRO A 354 2.84 -14.45 -1.68
N GLN A 355 3.80 -14.35 -0.76
CA GLN A 355 4.51 -15.53 -0.26
C GLN A 355 3.53 -16.49 0.43
N PRO A 356 3.74 -17.81 0.35
CA PRO A 356 2.89 -18.78 1.04
C PRO A 356 2.86 -18.52 2.54
N LEU A 357 1.65 -18.40 3.10
CA LEU A 357 1.42 -18.34 4.55
C LEU A 357 0.62 -19.56 4.99
N ARG A 358 0.89 -20.04 6.21
CA ARG A 358 0.12 -21.15 6.78
C ARG A 358 -1.35 -20.76 6.88
N GLY A 359 -2.23 -21.62 6.37
CA GLY A 359 -3.68 -21.39 6.33
C GLY A 359 -4.16 -20.50 5.18
N LEU A 360 -3.26 -19.91 4.38
CA LEU A 360 -3.67 -19.10 3.23
C LEU A 360 -4.26 -20.00 2.13
N PRO A 361 -5.52 -19.80 1.71
CA PRO A 361 -6.10 -20.60 0.64
C PRO A 361 -5.36 -20.36 -0.68
N PRO A 362 -5.14 -21.39 -1.53
CA PRO A 362 -4.51 -21.22 -2.84
C PRO A 362 -5.20 -20.17 -3.73
N ALA A 363 -6.53 -20.06 -3.64
CA ALA A 363 -7.31 -19.05 -4.35
C ALA A 363 -7.00 -17.60 -3.93
N HIS A 364 -6.39 -17.41 -2.76
CA HIS A 364 -5.95 -16.12 -2.24
C HIS A 364 -4.42 -15.92 -2.35
N ALA A 365 -3.69 -16.89 -2.92
CA ALA A 365 -2.25 -16.79 -3.20
C ALA A 365 -1.96 -16.20 -4.60
N THR A 366 -2.79 -15.26 -5.04
CA THR A 366 -2.70 -14.60 -6.36
C THR A 366 -2.29 -13.13 -6.21
N PRO A 367 -1.75 -12.50 -7.27
CA PRO A 367 -1.38 -11.08 -7.26
C PRO A 367 -2.50 -10.15 -6.78
N GLY A 368 -3.76 -10.48 -7.07
CA GLY A 368 -4.91 -9.70 -6.64
C GLY A 368 -5.18 -9.69 -5.13
N PHE A 369 -4.47 -10.50 -4.33
CA PHE A 369 -4.54 -10.51 -2.87
C PHE A 369 -3.27 -9.99 -2.20
N SER A 370 -2.27 -9.53 -2.96
CA SER A 370 -1.03 -8.96 -2.42
C SER A 370 -1.26 -7.82 -1.42
N THR A 371 -2.22 -6.94 -1.68
CA THR A 371 -2.55 -5.85 -0.75
C THR A 371 -3.05 -6.37 0.59
N LEU A 372 -3.97 -7.35 0.56
CA LEU A 372 -4.58 -7.90 1.78
C LEU A 372 -3.56 -8.69 2.61
N VAL A 373 -2.81 -9.59 1.97
CA VAL A 373 -1.75 -10.35 2.66
C VAL A 373 -0.67 -9.40 3.16
N GLY A 374 -0.30 -8.43 2.35
CA GLY A 374 0.69 -7.42 2.69
C GLY A 374 0.27 -6.54 3.87
N LEU A 375 -1.02 -6.24 3.98
CA LEU A 375 -1.59 -5.50 5.10
C LEU A 375 -1.52 -6.30 6.39
N CYS A 376 -1.81 -7.60 6.34
CA CYS A 376 -1.60 -8.51 7.47
C CYS A 376 -0.12 -8.56 7.91
N LEU A 377 0.81 -8.66 6.96
CA LEU A 377 2.25 -8.65 7.24
C LEU A 377 2.71 -7.32 7.83
N TYR A 378 2.15 -6.21 7.36
CA TYR A 378 2.41 -4.87 7.90
C TYR A 378 1.90 -4.75 9.33
N ALA A 379 0.64 -5.12 9.57
CA ALA A 379 0.02 -5.13 10.90
C ALA A 379 0.79 -6.02 11.90
N ALA A 380 1.28 -7.17 11.45
CA ALA A 380 2.05 -8.08 12.29
C ALA A 380 3.36 -7.47 12.80
N LYS A 381 4.05 -6.69 11.95
CA LYS A 381 5.31 -6.01 12.27
C LYS A 381 5.15 -4.85 13.24
N ASP A 382 3.94 -4.31 13.37
CA ASP A 382 3.62 -3.15 14.20
C ASP A 382 4.66 -2.02 14.06
N PRO A 383 4.85 -1.49 12.83
CA PRO A 383 5.97 -0.62 12.54
C PRO A 383 5.84 0.71 13.30
N VAL A 384 6.98 1.19 13.81
CA VAL A 384 7.06 2.46 14.53
C VAL A 384 6.52 3.60 13.68
N ASP A 385 5.63 4.37 14.27
CA ASP A 385 5.08 5.59 13.69
C ASP A 385 5.46 6.77 14.59
N ILE A 386 6.28 7.69 14.10
CA ILE A 386 6.81 8.77 14.94
C ILE A 386 5.71 9.71 15.46
N ARG A 387 4.50 9.66 14.89
CA ARG A 387 3.34 10.41 15.38
C ARG A 387 2.88 9.97 16.76
N THR A 388 3.15 8.71 17.17
CA THR A 388 2.74 8.17 18.47
C THR A 388 3.85 8.26 19.53
N VAL A 389 5.08 8.61 19.12
CA VAL A 389 6.22 8.80 20.03
C VAL A 389 5.87 9.91 21.02
N LYS A 390 5.85 9.58 22.31
CA LYS A 390 5.59 10.55 23.38
C LYS A 390 6.87 11.33 23.68
N ALA A 391 6.74 12.64 23.89
CA ALA A 391 7.86 13.43 24.39
C ALA A 391 8.15 13.04 25.85
N LYS A 392 9.13 12.17 26.07
CA LYS A 392 9.75 11.97 27.41
C LYS A 392 10.76 13.09 27.72
N TYR A 393 11.05 13.94 26.75
CA TYR A 393 11.99 15.04 26.85
C TYR A 393 11.38 16.20 27.67
N GLN A 394 11.51 16.14 28.99
CA GLN A 394 11.65 17.37 29.76
C GLN A 394 13.10 17.77 29.66
N SER A 395 13.39 18.83 28.89
CA SER A 395 14.67 19.50 29.03
C SER A 395 14.79 19.95 30.49
N GLN A 396 15.58 19.23 31.29
CA GLN A 396 16.19 19.84 32.46
C GLN A 396 17.25 20.81 31.95
N THR A 397 16.81 21.91 31.31
CA THR A 397 17.55 23.16 31.43
C THR A 397 17.55 23.45 32.92
N ARG A 398 18.63 23.07 33.60
CA ARG A 398 19.04 23.70 34.85
C ARG A 398 19.18 25.19 34.55
N LEU A 399 18.07 25.91 34.69
CA LEU A 399 18.06 27.35 34.81
C LEU A 399 18.91 27.65 36.04
N SER A 400 20.14 28.10 35.80
CA SER A 400 20.97 28.64 36.88
C SER A 400 20.19 29.79 37.52
N GLY A 401 20.16 29.81 38.86
CA GLY A 401 19.33 30.72 39.66
C GLY A 401 19.54 32.21 39.39
N LEU A 402 20.56 32.59 38.62
CA LEU A 402 20.82 33.98 38.20
C LEU A 402 19.93 34.45 37.02
N GLY A 403 19.39 33.53 36.20
CA GLY A 403 18.57 33.90 35.04
C GLY A 403 17.13 34.34 35.37
N LEU A 404 16.58 33.83 36.47
CA LEU A 404 15.24 34.17 36.95
C LEU A 404 15.20 35.55 37.63
N VAL A 405 16.25 35.89 38.38
CA VAL A 405 16.36 37.19 39.05
C VAL A 405 16.46 38.32 38.02
N ASN A 406 17.21 38.16 36.95
CA ASN A 406 17.32 39.17 35.88
C ASN A 406 16.02 39.39 35.10
N ARG A 407 15.14 38.40 35.01
CA ARG A 407 13.85 38.53 34.31
C ARG A 407 12.78 39.20 35.17
N VAL A 408 12.74 38.91 36.47
CA VAL A 408 11.86 39.61 37.43
C VAL A 408 12.31 41.05 37.63
N TRP A 409 13.63 41.31 37.64
CA TRP A 409 14.16 42.67 37.77
C TRP A 409 13.93 43.53 36.52
N ARG A 410 13.92 42.93 35.32
CA ARG A 410 13.49 43.63 34.09
C ARG A 410 11.99 43.93 34.05
N ALA A 411 11.15 42.98 34.48
CA ALA A 411 9.71 43.19 34.53
C ALA A 411 9.27 44.24 35.58
N GLY A 412 10.02 44.36 36.68
CA GLY A 412 9.77 45.38 37.70
C GLY A 412 10.12 46.82 37.28
N ARG A 413 11.00 47.00 36.28
CA ARG A 413 11.44 48.33 35.79
C ARG A 413 10.59 48.90 34.65
N GLU A 414 9.64 48.11 34.14
CA GLU A 414 8.67 48.53 33.12
C GLU A 414 7.29 48.86 33.73
N TYR A 415 7.07 48.56 35.02
CA TYR A 415 5.79 48.78 35.71
C TYR A 415 5.86 49.70 36.95
N PHE A 416 7.05 50.18 37.31
CA PHE A 416 7.32 51.27 38.25
C PHE A 416 8.53 52.06 37.75
#